data_AF-A0A8S2ZHN4-F1
#
_entry.id   AF-A0A8S2ZHN4-F1
#
_cell.length_a   1.000
_cell.length_b   1.000
_cell.length_c   1.000
_cell.angle_alpha   90.00
_cell.angle_beta   90.00
_cell.angle_gamma   90.00
#
_symmetry.space_group_name_H-M   'P 1'
#
loop_
_entity.id
_entity.type
_entity.pdbx_description
1 polymer ?
#
loop_
_entity_poly.entity_id
_entity_poly.type
_entity_poly.pdbx_seq_one_letter_code
_entity_poly.pdbx_strand_id
1 'polypeptide(L)'
;YRQLNHIIGHVCLSAYAWFDYRIMYEKHWLHHKHTGLVNEDPDYHDGRSIGFFAWYAHFLIGYTTKQQIYKMTVWITTLQVVFSVPLLNIIVYMLICGLCSSLRLFYFGTYIPHRPELVDGKFDQAVSWEKSKSASANRLVSFLCCYHFDYHWEHHRWPYAPWWDLWKCKELTKKIN
;
A
#
# COMPACT_ATOMS: atom_id res chain seq x y z
N TYR A 1 -20.55 10.89 4.96
CA TYR A 1 -20.63 9.65 4.15
C TYR A 1 -19.79 8.48 4.69
N ARG A 2 -19.58 8.34 6.01
CA ARG A 2 -18.64 7.34 6.58
C ARG A 2 -19.04 5.88 6.29
N GLN A 3 -20.31 5.53 6.48
CA GLN A 3 -20.81 4.17 6.23
C GLN A 3 -20.68 3.77 4.76
N LEU A 4 -21.00 4.69 3.84
CA LEU A 4 -20.86 4.44 2.39
C LEU A 4 -19.41 4.16 2.01
N ASN A 5 -18.45 4.92 2.56
CA ASN A 5 -17.03 4.69 2.29
C ASN A 5 -16.57 3.30 2.77
N HIS A 6 -17.06 2.84 3.92
CA HIS A 6 -16.76 1.49 4.40
C HIS A 6 -17.33 0.43 3.46
N ILE A 7 -18.58 0.57 3.01
CA ILE A 7 -19.19 -0.37 2.06
C ILE A 7 -18.40 -0.43 0.75
N ILE A 8 -18.06 0.72 0.17
CA ILE A 8 -17.26 0.79 -1.06
C ILE A 8 -15.90 0.13 -0.84
N GLY A 9 -15.23 0.43 0.28
CA GLY A 9 -13.95 -0.19 0.63
C GLY A 9 -14.03 -1.71 0.74
N HIS A 10 -15.06 -2.24 1.40
CA HIS A 10 -15.32 -3.68 1.48
C HIS A 10 -15.49 -4.31 0.10
N VAL A 11 -16.28 -3.69 -0.78
CA VAL A 11 -16.53 -4.20 -2.14
C VAL A 11 -15.24 -4.18 -2.96
N CYS A 12 -14.52 -3.06 -2.99
CA CYS A 12 -13.30 -2.91 -3.77
C CYS A 12 -12.20 -3.89 -3.32
N LEU A 13 -11.96 -4.04 -2.02
CA LEU A 13 -10.95 -4.97 -1.51
C LEU A 13 -11.35 -6.44 -1.67
N SER A 14 -12.64 -6.74 -1.56
CA SER A 14 -13.13 -8.10 -1.83
C SER A 14 -12.94 -8.47 -3.30
N ALA A 15 -13.27 -7.54 -4.21
CA ALA A 15 -13.09 -7.72 -5.66
C ALA A 15 -11.61 -7.82 -6.05
N TYR A 16 -10.72 -7.13 -5.35
CA TYR A 16 -9.29 -7.17 -5.63
C TYR A 16 -8.68 -8.55 -5.36
N ALA A 17 -8.84 -9.07 -4.14
CA ALA A 17 -8.26 -10.36 -3.76
C ALA A 17 -8.91 -10.97 -2.52
N TRP A 18 -10.19 -10.70 -2.25
CA TRP A 18 -10.86 -11.09 -1.01
C TRP A 18 -10.19 -10.54 0.26
N PHE A 19 -9.54 -9.38 0.16
CA PHE A 19 -8.89 -8.73 1.29
C PHE A 19 -9.92 -8.33 2.36
N ASP A 20 -9.52 -8.49 3.63
CA ASP A 20 -10.33 -8.05 4.76
C ASP A 20 -10.16 -6.54 4.96
N TYR A 21 -11.22 -5.78 4.66
CA TYR A 21 -11.20 -4.32 4.79
C TYR A 21 -10.89 -3.84 6.21
N ARG A 22 -11.35 -4.55 7.24
CA ARG A 22 -11.11 -4.14 8.63
C ARG A 22 -9.64 -4.24 8.97
N ILE A 23 -8.99 -5.34 8.58
CA ILE A 23 -7.55 -5.53 8.78
C ILE A 23 -6.75 -4.46 8.03
N MET A 24 -7.11 -4.20 6.76
CA MET A 24 -6.44 -3.16 5.95
C MET A 24 -6.59 -1.78 6.60
N TYR A 25 -7.80 -1.43 7.04
CA TYR A 25 -8.08 -0.16 7.70
C TYR A 25 -7.31 -0.02 9.00
N GLU A 26 -7.35 -1.03 9.88
CA GLU A 26 -6.65 -0.98 11.17
C GLU A 26 -5.14 -0.85 10.99
N LYS A 27 -4.55 -1.63 10.08
CA LYS A 27 -3.11 -1.56 9.78
C LYS A 27 -2.68 -0.24 9.15
N HIS A 28 -3.48 0.31 8.26
CA HIS A 28 -3.22 1.63 7.68
C HIS A 28 -3.14 2.72 8.77
N TRP A 29 -4.05 2.70 9.75
CA TRP A 29 -3.99 3.65 10.86
C TRP A 29 -2.86 3.37 11.84
N LEU A 30 -2.48 2.10 12.04
CA LEU A 30 -1.28 1.76 12.80
C LEU A 30 -0.02 2.33 12.12
N HIS A 31 0.08 2.20 10.80
CA HIS A 31 1.16 2.81 10.02
C HIS A 31 1.21 4.33 10.23
N HIS A 32 0.09 5.05 10.09
CA HIS A 32 0.05 6.50 10.35
C HIS A 32 0.46 6.88 11.78
N LYS A 33 0.11 6.07 12.77
CA LYS A 33 0.38 6.37 14.18
C LYS A 33 1.82 6.06 14.58
N HIS A 34 2.41 5.01 14.00
CA HIS A 34 3.67 4.43 14.43
C HIS A 34 4.73 4.47 13.31
N THR A 35 4.58 5.33 12.30
CA THR A 35 5.40 5.35 11.09
C THR A 35 6.90 5.22 11.37
N GLY A 36 7.53 4.20 10.78
CA GLY A 36 8.97 3.96 10.91
C GLY A 36 9.42 3.38 12.25
N LEU A 37 8.50 3.00 13.14
CA LEU A 37 8.81 2.30 14.39
C LEU A 37 8.84 0.79 14.19
N VAL A 38 9.98 0.18 14.50
CA VAL A 38 10.19 -1.27 14.38
C VAL A 38 9.21 -2.03 15.29
N ASN A 39 8.57 -3.08 14.76
CA ASN A 39 7.53 -3.90 15.39
C ASN A 39 6.17 -3.22 15.64
N GLU A 40 6.06 -1.91 15.46
CA GLU A 40 4.79 -1.18 15.66
C GLU A 40 4.14 -0.78 14.32
N ASP A 41 4.95 -0.35 13.35
CA ASP A 41 4.49 -0.02 12.00
C ASP A 41 4.37 -1.29 11.15
N PRO A 42 3.15 -1.70 10.71
CA PRO A 42 2.98 -2.87 9.86
C PRO A 42 3.65 -2.75 8.48
N ASP A 43 3.95 -1.53 8.05
CA ASP A 43 4.58 -1.24 6.77
C ASP A 43 6.10 -1.11 6.90
N TYR A 44 6.65 -1.12 8.11
CA TYR A 44 8.08 -1.06 8.38
C TYR A 44 8.62 -2.42 8.81
N HIS A 45 9.69 -2.89 8.17
CA HIS A 45 10.20 -4.24 8.43
C HIS A 45 11.07 -4.30 9.70
N ASP A 46 12.28 -3.73 9.71
CA ASP A 46 13.22 -3.95 10.83
C ASP A 46 14.20 -2.80 11.13
N GLY A 47 14.08 -1.66 10.46
CA GLY A 47 15.02 -0.54 10.66
C GLY A 47 16.47 -0.83 10.27
N ARG A 48 16.73 -1.93 9.54
CA ARG A 48 18.05 -2.27 8.99
C ARG A 48 17.92 -2.47 7.48
N SER A 49 19.04 -2.38 6.78
CA SER A 49 19.10 -2.58 5.32
C SER A 49 18.79 -4.04 4.95
N ILE A 50 17.52 -4.42 4.95
CA ILE A 50 17.10 -5.62 4.25
C ILE A 50 16.87 -5.25 2.78
N GLY A 51 17.27 -6.16 1.89
CA GLY A 51 16.97 -6.07 0.47
C GLY A 51 15.47 -5.88 0.20
N PHE A 52 15.17 -5.07 -0.81
CA PHE A 52 13.82 -4.69 -1.27
C PHE A 52 12.79 -5.83 -1.27
N PHE A 53 13.16 -7.01 -1.79
CA PHE A 53 12.24 -8.14 -1.93
C PHE A 53 11.79 -8.77 -0.62
N ALA A 54 12.66 -8.79 0.41
CA ALA A 54 12.28 -9.33 1.71
C ALA A 54 11.33 -8.39 2.45
N TRP A 55 11.52 -7.07 2.32
CA TRP A 55 10.53 -6.10 2.81
C TRP A 55 9.20 -6.23 2.07
N TYR A 56 9.22 -6.37 0.74
CA TYR A 56 8.01 -6.61 -0.02
C TYR A 56 7.27 -7.90 0.43
N ALA A 57 8.01 -8.98 0.69
CA ALA A 57 7.43 -10.23 1.19
C ALA A 57 6.81 -10.06 2.58
N HIS A 58 7.50 -9.37 3.50
CA HIS A 58 6.96 -9.06 4.83
C HIS A 58 5.67 -8.24 4.75
N PHE A 59 5.64 -7.21 3.89
CA PHE A 59 4.44 -6.42 3.63
C PHE A 59 3.31 -7.34 3.15
N LEU A 60 3.50 -8.10 2.06
CA LEU A 60 2.45 -8.98 1.53
C LEU A 60 1.94 -9.99 2.57
N ILE A 61 2.83 -10.65 3.29
CA ILE A 61 2.47 -11.65 4.31
C ILE A 61 1.69 -10.99 5.44
N GLY A 62 2.13 -9.82 5.91
CA GLY A 62 1.45 -9.08 6.95
C GLY A 62 -0.01 -8.78 6.60
N TYR A 63 -0.30 -8.47 5.34
CA TYR A 63 -1.64 -8.10 4.89
C TYR A 63 -2.50 -9.29 4.42
N THR A 64 -1.92 -10.49 4.32
CA THR A 64 -2.63 -11.68 3.83
C THR A 64 -3.13 -12.55 4.98
N THR A 65 -4.39 -13.00 4.92
CA THR A 65 -4.96 -13.90 5.93
C THR A 65 -5.17 -15.32 5.39
N LYS A 66 -5.17 -16.31 6.28
CA LYS A 66 -5.53 -17.70 5.92
C LYS A 66 -6.94 -17.80 5.33
N GLN A 67 -7.88 -17.01 5.85
CA GLN A 67 -9.26 -16.98 5.35
C GLN A 67 -9.33 -16.41 3.94
N GLN A 68 -8.56 -15.36 3.65
CA GLN A 68 -8.44 -14.80 2.30
C GLN A 68 -7.89 -15.85 1.32
N ILE A 69 -6.81 -16.55 1.68
CA ILE A 69 -6.23 -17.62 0.84
C ILE A 69 -7.29 -18.69 0.54
N TYR A 70 -8.05 -19.14 1.55
CA TYR A 70 -9.14 -20.08 1.34
C TYR A 70 -10.22 -19.56 0.37
N LYS A 71 -10.69 -18.31 0.55
CA LYS A 71 -11.69 -17.69 -0.34
C LYS A 71 -11.17 -17.58 -1.78
N MET A 72 -9.91 -17.18 -1.95
CA MET A 72 -9.27 -17.12 -3.27
C MET A 72 -9.17 -18.49 -3.92
N THR A 73 -8.77 -19.53 -3.19
CA THR A 73 -8.69 -20.90 -3.70
C THR A 73 -10.06 -21.37 -4.17
N VAL A 74 -11.10 -21.23 -3.34
CA VAL A 74 -12.47 -21.60 -3.73
C VAL A 74 -12.89 -20.84 -5.00
N TRP A 75 -12.67 -19.53 -5.04
CA TRP A 75 -13.05 -18.69 -6.18
C TRP A 75 -12.33 -19.08 -7.48
N ILE A 76 -11.02 -19.31 -7.42
CA ILE A 76 -10.22 -19.77 -8.57
C ILE A 76 -10.70 -21.14 -9.05
N THR A 77 -10.95 -22.08 -8.13
CA THR A 77 -11.50 -23.39 -8.48
C THR A 77 -12.89 -23.27 -9.11
N THR A 78 -13.76 -22.39 -8.61
CA THR A 78 -15.07 -22.12 -9.22
C THR A 78 -14.92 -21.59 -10.64
N LEU A 79 -14.04 -20.61 -10.87
CA LEU A 79 -13.77 -20.07 -12.22
C LEU A 79 -13.28 -21.16 -13.17
N GLN A 80 -12.40 -22.04 -12.72
CA GLN A 80 -11.84 -23.09 -13.56
C GLN A 80 -12.83 -24.23 -13.83
N VAL A 81 -13.54 -24.72 -12.80
CA VAL A 81 -14.36 -25.94 -12.90
C VAL A 81 -15.78 -25.63 -13.37
N VAL A 82 -16.41 -24.57 -12.83
CA VAL A 82 -17.81 -24.24 -13.12
C VAL A 82 -17.93 -23.38 -14.37
N PHE A 83 -17.05 -22.39 -14.51
CA PHE A 83 -17.08 -21.45 -15.63
C PHE A 83 -16.11 -21.81 -16.75
N SER A 84 -15.35 -22.89 -16.60
CA SER A 84 -14.38 -23.38 -17.60
C SER A 84 -13.38 -22.30 -18.05
N VAL A 85 -13.03 -21.36 -17.17
CA VAL A 85 -12.08 -20.29 -17.50
C VAL A 85 -10.69 -20.90 -17.69
N PRO A 86 -9.98 -20.58 -18.80
CA PRO A 86 -8.63 -21.06 -19.02
C PRO A 86 -7.68 -20.67 -17.87
N LEU A 87 -6.89 -21.63 -17.40
CA LEU A 87 -5.93 -21.41 -16.30
C LEU A 87 -5.00 -20.23 -16.58
N LEU A 88 -4.56 -20.06 -17.83
CA LEU A 88 -3.71 -18.95 -18.23
C LEU A 88 -4.35 -17.58 -17.97
N ASN A 89 -5.65 -17.44 -18.23
CA ASN A 89 -6.37 -16.19 -17.97
C ASN A 89 -6.42 -15.91 -16.46
N ILE A 90 -6.67 -16.93 -15.64
CA ILE A 90 -6.65 -16.80 -14.18
C ILE A 90 -5.26 -16.34 -13.70
N ILE A 91 -4.20 -16.99 -14.17
CA ILE A 91 -2.81 -16.63 -13.81
C ILE A 91 -2.50 -15.18 -14.20
N VAL A 92 -2.80 -14.78 -15.43
CA VAL A 92 -2.47 -13.43 -15.91
C VAL A 92 -3.27 -12.38 -15.13
N TYR A 93 -4.60 -12.49 -15.09
CA TYR A 93 -5.45 -11.43 -14.56
C TYR A 93 -5.54 -11.40 -13.04
N MET A 94 -5.48 -12.54 -12.36
CA MET A 94 -5.61 -12.57 -10.89
C MET A 94 -4.27 -12.59 -10.19
N LEU A 95 -3.32 -13.41 -10.65
CA LEU A 95 -2.02 -13.53 -9.98
C LEU A 95 -1.04 -12.45 -10.44
N ILE A 96 -0.72 -12.40 -11.75
CA ILE A 96 0.32 -11.50 -12.26
C ILE A 96 -0.10 -10.05 -12.10
N CYS A 97 -1.29 -9.66 -12.60
CA CYS A 97 -1.78 -8.29 -12.45
C CYS A 97 -1.93 -7.88 -10.98
N GLY A 98 -2.43 -8.79 -10.13
CA GLY A 98 -2.56 -8.56 -8.68
C GLY A 98 -1.21 -8.29 -8.00
N LEU A 99 -0.19 -9.12 -8.30
CA LEU A 99 1.16 -8.95 -7.77
C LEU A 99 1.85 -7.70 -8.31
N CYS A 100 1.68 -7.38 -9.59
CA CYS A 100 2.23 -6.13 -10.17
C CYS A 100 1.58 -4.90 -9.53
N SER A 101 0.27 -4.94 -9.28
CA SER A 101 -0.46 -3.87 -8.61
C SER A 101 0.00 -3.69 -7.15
N SER A 102 0.16 -4.78 -6.38
CA SER A 102 0.68 -4.69 -5.01
C SER A 102 2.14 -4.25 -4.95
N LEU A 103 2.96 -4.70 -5.91
CA LEU A 103 4.35 -4.26 -6.01
C LEU A 103 4.45 -2.76 -6.30
N ARG A 104 3.59 -2.24 -7.17
CA ARG A 104 3.49 -0.80 -7.46
C ARG A 104 3.12 -0.01 -6.22
N LEU A 105 2.09 -0.45 -5.48
CA LEU A 105 1.68 0.16 -4.22
C LEU A 105 2.82 0.16 -3.21
N PHE A 106 3.45 -0.99 -2.99
CA PHE A 106 4.57 -1.12 -2.06
C PHE A 106 5.73 -0.21 -2.46
N TYR A 107 6.10 -0.19 -3.73
CA TYR A 107 7.25 0.59 -4.19
C TYR A 107 7.05 2.09 -3.96
N PHE A 108 5.95 2.65 -4.46
CA PHE A 108 5.70 4.10 -4.42
C PHE A 108 5.10 4.58 -3.09
N GLY A 109 4.28 3.75 -2.44
CA GLY A 109 3.53 4.09 -1.24
C GLY A 109 4.20 3.66 0.06
N THR A 110 5.22 2.79 0.02
CA THR A 110 5.86 2.27 1.25
C THR A 110 7.37 2.35 1.19
N TYR A 111 7.99 1.69 0.21
CA TYR A 111 9.43 1.53 0.13
C TYR A 111 10.16 2.86 -0.12
N ILE A 112 9.82 3.59 -1.19
CA ILE A 112 10.50 4.86 -1.49
C ILE A 112 10.28 5.90 -0.39
N PRO A 113 9.06 6.10 0.15
CA PRO A 113 8.82 7.07 1.22
C PRO A 113 9.56 6.78 2.53
N HIS A 114 9.69 5.50 2.90
CA HIS A 114 10.13 5.10 4.25
C HIS A 114 11.48 4.37 4.29
N ARG A 115 12.12 4.11 3.15
CA ARG A 115 13.45 3.49 3.16
C ARG A 115 14.44 4.40 3.90
N PRO A 116 15.21 3.85 4.86
CA PRO A 116 16.19 4.63 5.60
C PRO A 116 17.29 5.13 4.67
N GLU A 117 17.77 6.34 4.92
CA GLU A 117 18.96 6.88 4.26
C GLU A 117 20.22 6.58 5.07
N LEU A 118 21.34 6.48 4.35
CA LEU A 118 22.66 6.47 4.97
C LEU A 118 23.06 7.90 5.31
N VAL A 119 23.13 8.20 6.59
CA VAL A 119 23.66 9.46 7.12
C VAL A 119 24.91 9.15 7.92
N ASP A 120 26.05 9.72 7.53
CA ASP A 120 27.36 9.50 8.18
C ASP A 120 27.73 8.01 8.35
N GLY A 121 27.40 7.19 7.34
CA GLY A 121 27.70 5.75 7.34
C GLY A 121 26.79 4.90 8.24
N LYS A 122 25.72 5.47 8.81
CA LYS A 122 24.71 4.75 9.61
C LYS A 122 23.33 4.91 8.97
N PHE A 123 22.52 3.88 9.03
CA PHE A 123 21.12 3.98 8.65
C PHE A 123 20.35 4.73 9.74
N ASP A 124 19.57 5.74 9.34
CA ASP A 124 18.58 6.36 10.24
C ASP A 124 17.54 5.30 10.61
N GLN A 125 17.51 4.88 11.88
CA GLN A 125 16.71 3.73 12.32
C GLN A 125 15.22 4.01 12.44
N ALA A 126 14.80 5.28 12.38
CA ALA A 126 13.40 5.68 12.44
C ALA A 126 13.11 6.78 11.42
N VAL A 127 12.44 6.42 10.33
CA VAL A 127 11.87 7.36 9.38
C VAL A 127 10.47 7.70 9.85
N SER A 128 10.36 8.68 10.75
CA SER A 128 9.06 9.20 11.18
C SER A 128 8.28 9.76 9.98
N TRP A 129 6.97 9.91 10.10
CA TRP A 129 6.15 10.40 9.00
C TRP A 129 6.59 11.79 8.51
N GLU A 130 7.14 12.64 9.38
CA GLU A 130 7.67 13.96 9.02
C GLU A 130 8.91 13.87 8.11
N LYS A 131 9.66 12.77 8.20
CA LYS A 131 10.83 12.47 7.35
C LYS A 131 10.46 11.66 6.10
N SER A 132 9.20 11.22 5.98
CA SER A 132 8.76 10.45 4.81
C SER A 132 8.91 11.27 3.53
N LYS A 133 9.32 10.61 2.46
CA LYS A 133 9.59 11.29 1.18
C LYS A 133 8.34 11.39 0.34
N SER A 134 8.26 12.48 -0.40
CA SER A 134 7.24 12.68 -1.42
C SER A 134 7.87 12.81 -2.80
N ALA A 135 7.23 12.22 -3.80
CA ALA A 135 7.66 12.34 -5.18
C ALA A 135 7.62 13.80 -5.66
N SER A 136 8.56 14.13 -6.54
CA SER A 136 8.58 15.40 -7.29
C SER A 136 7.74 15.35 -8.57
N ALA A 137 7.09 14.20 -8.83
CA ALA A 137 6.25 13.97 -9.99
C ALA A 137 5.12 15.01 -10.10
N ASN A 138 4.76 15.39 -11.33
CA ASN A 138 3.56 16.20 -11.57
C ASN A 138 2.30 15.37 -11.31
N ARG A 139 1.13 16.04 -11.30
CA ARG A 139 -0.17 15.42 -10.99
C ARG A 139 -0.44 14.17 -11.84
N LEU A 140 -0.26 14.25 -13.16
CA LEU A 140 -0.58 13.13 -14.03
C LEU A 140 0.31 11.90 -13.74
N VAL A 141 1.62 12.12 -13.60
CA VAL A 141 2.57 11.04 -13.32
C VAL A 141 2.29 10.40 -11.97
N SER A 142 2.07 11.21 -10.93
CA SER A 142 1.76 10.74 -9.58
C SER A 142 0.45 9.92 -9.51
N PHE A 143 -0.58 10.32 -10.25
CA PHE A 143 -1.81 9.53 -10.40
C PHE A 143 -1.53 8.15 -11.01
N LEU A 144 -0.75 8.10 -12.10
CA LEU A 144 -0.37 6.85 -12.78
C LEU A 144 0.55 5.97 -11.93
N CYS A 145 1.43 6.57 -11.13
CA CYS A 145 2.31 5.84 -10.23
C CYS A 145 1.53 5.17 -9.10
N CYS A 146 0.77 5.94 -8.32
CA CYS A 146 0.13 5.40 -7.12
C CYS A 146 -1.08 6.20 -6.65
N TYR A 147 -1.94 6.70 -7.55
CA TYR A 147 -3.11 7.49 -7.17
C TYR A 147 -2.79 8.64 -6.21
N HIS A 148 -1.63 9.29 -6.37
CA HIS A 148 -1.12 10.34 -5.50
C HIS A 148 -0.59 9.94 -4.12
N PHE A 149 -0.60 8.65 -3.75
CA PHE A 149 0.02 8.19 -2.51
C PHE A 149 1.56 8.26 -2.50
N ASP A 150 2.17 8.55 -3.65
CA ASP A 150 3.59 8.92 -3.76
C ASP A 150 3.87 10.35 -3.25
N TYR A 151 2.84 11.19 -3.05
CA TYR A 151 2.89 12.40 -2.22
C TYR A 151 2.74 12.04 -0.75
N HIS A 152 3.64 11.18 -0.27
CA HIS A 152 3.42 10.40 0.94
C HIS A 152 3.46 11.25 2.22
N TRP A 153 4.31 12.27 2.26
CA TRP A 153 4.36 13.21 3.37
C TRP A 153 3.02 13.96 3.48
N GLU A 154 2.47 14.41 2.35
CA GLU A 154 1.17 15.08 2.32
C GLU A 154 0.04 14.15 2.77
N HIS A 155 0.10 12.88 2.37
CA HIS A 155 -0.85 11.87 2.83
C HIS A 155 -0.80 11.68 4.35
N HIS A 156 0.39 11.59 4.97
CA HIS A 156 0.51 11.54 6.43
C HIS A 156 0.06 12.82 7.12
N ARG A 157 0.36 13.98 6.53
CA ARG A 157 -0.03 15.29 7.08
C ARG A 157 -1.54 15.49 7.06
N TRP A 158 -2.22 15.02 6.02
CA TRP A 158 -3.67 15.11 5.84
C TRP A 158 -4.29 13.72 5.57
N PRO A 159 -4.35 12.83 6.59
CA PRO A 159 -4.73 11.42 6.39
C PRO A 159 -6.19 11.22 6.00
N TYR A 160 -7.02 12.26 6.20
CA TYR A 160 -8.43 12.25 5.79
C TYR A 160 -8.65 12.82 4.38
N ALA A 161 -7.61 13.34 3.73
CA ALA A 161 -7.72 13.80 2.35
C ALA A 161 -7.94 12.60 1.43
N PRO A 162 -8.96 12.61 0.55
CA PRO A 162 -9.13 11.54 -0.40
C PRO A 162 -8.01 11.58 -1.45
N TRP A 163 -7.68 10.41 -2.01
CA TRP A 163 -6.56 10.27 -2.93
C TRP A 163 -6.62 11.24 -4.13
N TRP A 164 -7.82 11.54 -4.65
CA TRP A 164 -8.03 12.46 -5.78
C TRP A 164 -7.78 13.93 -5.43
N ASP A 165 -7.65 14.30 -4.16
CA ASP A 165 -7.33 15.66 -3.69
C ASP A 165 -5.89 15.78 -3.13
N LEU A 166 -5.12 14.69 -3.04
CA LEU A 166 -3.74 14.75 -2.52
C LEU A 166 -2.81 15.65 -3.34
N TRP A 167 -3.08 15.84 -4.64
CA TRP A 167 -2.33 16.82 -5.44
C TRP A 167 -2.58 18.27 -4.98
N LYS A 168 -3.76 18.59 -4.43
CA LYS A 168 -4.02 19.91 -3.83
C LYS A 168 -3.25 20.07 -2.53
N CYS A 169 -3.20 19.00 -1.72
CA CYS A 169 -2.34 18.95 -0.53
C CYS A 169 -0.88 19.25 -0.90
N LYS A 170 -0.38 18.67 -2.00
CA LYS A 170 0.96 18.96 -2.54
C LYS A 170 1.16 20.43 -2.88
N GLU A 171 0.19 21.05 -3.54
CA GLU A 171 0.24 22.47 -3.89
C GLU A 171 0.20 23.38 -2.64
N LEU A 172 -0.56 23.01 -1.62
CA LEU A 172 -0.61 23.73 -0.36
C LEU A 172 0.73 23.65 0.39
N THR A 173 1.34 22.46 0.48
CA THR A 173 2.66 22.29 1.11
C THR A 173 3.73 23.18 0.46
N LYS A 174 3.73 23.29 -0.87
CA LYS A 174 4.66 24.15 -1.61
C LYS A 174 4.50 25.66 -1.34
N LYS A 175 3.34 26.08 -0.83
CA LYS A 175 3.08 27.49 -0.49
C LYS A 175 3.45 27.83 0.97
N ILE A 176 3.56 26.81 1.81
CA ILE A 176 3.83 26.96 3.25
C ILE A 176 5.33 26.87 3.55
N ASN A 177 6.09 26.17 2.69
CA ASN A 177 7.55 26.09 2.71
C ASN A 177 8.18 27.14 1.79
#